data_AF-A0A3N7FB02-F1
#
_entry.id   AF-A0A3N7FB02-F1
#
_cell.length_a   1.000
_cell.length_b   1.000
_cell.length_c   1.000
_cell.angle_alpha   90.00
_cell.angle_beta   90.00
_cell.angle_gamma   90.00
#
_symmetry.space_group_name_H-M   'P 1'
#
loop_
_entity.id
_entity.type
_entity.pdbx_description
1 polymer ?
#
loop_
_entity_poly.entity_id
_entity_poly.type
_entity_poly.pdbx_seq_one_letter_code
_entity_poly.pdbx_strand_id
1 'polypeptide(L)'
;MQYSSKAAQLLKQINSETKLGDLRKMAGEIKVDHALANELWTSGDFLPRQLAILIMDYKVLTQDLIDKLDMDIQGHPVKERTQLIDWLMANQLTKSKKTIALIESWENSPSPLQRRIFWYYQGRLRWVGQVSPDNTADLLSAIEANIAGEAPEVQWAMNFTAGWIGVYDKQFRKRCVSLGEKTGLYKDEMVSKGCTPNYLPEFIAIESNKRSL
;
A
#
# COMPACT_ATOMS: atom_id res chain seq x y z
N MET A 1 5.36 27.62 11.70
CA MET A 1 6.47 27.59 10.73
C MET A 1 6.11 28.51 9.58
N GLN A 2 7.05 29.29 9.04
CA GLN A 2 6.78 30.12 7.87
C GLN A 2 7.14 29.33 6.61
N TYR A 3 6.15 29.03 5.77
CA TYR A 3 6.37 28.37 4.48
C TYR A 3 7.17 29.26 3.53
N SER A 4 8.05 28.65 2.73
CA SER A 4 8.69 29.27 1.59
C SER A 4 7.65 29.79 0.60
N SER A 5 7.99 30.80 -0.22
CA SER A 5 7.06 31.34 -1.21
C SER A 5 6.52 30.28 -2.15
N LYS A 6 7.35 29.27 -2.50
CA LYS A 6 6.97 28.14 -3.36
C LYS A 6 5.99 27.21 -2.64
N ALA A 7 6.28 26.82 -1.39
CA ALA A 7 5.36 26.00 -0.59
C ALA A 7 4.01 26.71 -0.38
N ALA A 8 4.03 27.99 -0.01
CA ALA A 8 2.83 28.79 0.20
C ALA A 8 1.97 28.92 -1.07
N GLN A 9 2.60 29.04 -2.26
CA GLN A 9 1.89 29.07 -3.53
C GLN A 9 1.23 27.72 -3.84
N LEU A 10 1.96 26.61 -3.66
CA LEU A 10 1.43 25.27 -3.89
C LEU A 10 0.28 24.94 -2.94
N LEU A 11 0.40 25.29 -1.65
CA LEU A 11 -0.66 25.09 -0.67
C LEU A 11 -1.93 25.89 -0.98
N LYS A 12 -1.80 27.07 -1.61
CA LYS A 12 -2.97 27.83 -2.11
C LYS A 12 -3.57 27.24 -3.38
N GLN A 13 -2.75 26.62 -4.23
CA GLN A 13 -3.17 26.01 -5.49
C GLN A 13 -3.87 24.67 -5.27
N ILE A 14 -3.39 23.86 -4.32
CA ILE A 14 -3.93 22.54 -4.00
C ILE A 14 -5.17 22.73 -3.12
N ASN A 15 -6.31 22.24 -3.59
CA ASN A 15 -7.60 22.30 -2.90
C ASN A 15 -8.34 20.96 -3.02
N SER A 16 -9.54 20.86 -2.45
CA SER A 16 -10.35 19.64 -2.43
C SER A 16 -10.74 19.09 -3.83
N GLU A 17 -10.67 19.90 -4.88
CA GLU A 17 -10.98 19.50 -6.26
C GLU A 17 -9.74 19.01 -7.04
N THR A 18 -8.54 19.20 -6.48
CA THR A 18 -7.29 18.82 -7.13
C THR A 18 -7.23 17.31 -7.32
N LYS A 19 -7.00 16.87 -8.56
CA LYS A 19 -6.96 15.45 -8.89
C LYS A 19 -5.54 14.92 -8.73
N LEU A 20 -5.46 13.61 -8.50
CA LEU A 20 -4.19 12.89 -8.44
C LEU A 20 -3.33 13.01 -9.72
N GLY A 21 -3.96 13.23 -10.88
CA GLY A 21 -3.25 13.50 -12.13
C GLY A 21 -2.56 14.87 -12.12
N ASP A 22 -3.20 15.87 -11.53
CA ASP A 22 -2.64 17.22 -11.40
C ASP A 22 -1.43 17.21 -10.47
N LEU A 23 -1.52 16.49 -9.34
CA LEU A 23 -0.38 16.32 -8.42
C LEU A 23 0.82 15.67 -9.11
N ARG A 24 0.61 14.66 -9.97
CA ARG A 24 1.69 14.03 -10.74
C ARG A 24 2.30 14.99 -11.75
N LYS A 25 1.49 15.85 -12.39
CA LYS A 25 1.99 16.90 -13.29
C LYS A 25 2.86 17.91 -12.53
N MET A 26 2.36 18.42 -11.40
CA MET A 26 3.11 19.33 -10.53
C MET A 26 4.43 18.69 -10.07
N ALA A 27 4.40 17.44 -9.62
CA ALA A 27 5.59 16.71 -9.20
C ALA A 27 6.61 16.55 -10.35
N GLY A 28 6.16 16.32 -11.58
CA GLY A 28 7.03 16.23 -12.75
C GLY A 28 7.76 17.54 -13.06
N GLU A 29 7.12 18.68 -12.83
CA GLU A 29 7.71 20.02 -12.98
C GLU A 29 8.69 20.34 -11.83
N ILE A 30 8.32 19.99 -10.60
CA ILE A 30 9.13 20.25 -9.39
C ILE A 30 10.36 19.34 -9.33
N LYS A 31 10.22 18.07 -9.75
CA LYS A 31 11.18 16.96 -9.55
C LYS A 31 11.42 16.69 -8.06
N VAL A 32 12.56 16.07 -7.74
CA VAL A 32 12.93 15.75 -6.35
C VAL A 32 13.36 17.04 -5.64
N ASP A 33 12.66 17.37 -4.55
CA ASP A 33 12.88 18.54 -3.71
C ASP A 33 12.45 18.18 -2.27
N HIS A 34 13.36 17.56 -1.51
CA HIS A 34 13.04 17.03 -0.17
C HIS A 34 12.73 18.14 0.86
N ALA A 35 13.35 19.31 0.73
CA ALA A 35 13.05 20.45 1.59
C ALA A 35 11.61 20.92 1.39
N LEU A 36 11.19 21.11 0.13
CA LEU A 36 9.81 21.44 -0.19
C LEU A 36 8.83 20.33 0.20
N ALA A 37 9.22 19.06 0.03
CA ALA A 37 8.40 17.93 0.48
C ALA A 37 8.09 18.02 1.98
N ASN A 38 9.10 18.34 2.80
CA ASN A 38 8.92 18.48 4.24
C ASN A 38 8.00 19.66 4.57
N GLU A 39 8.13 20.80 3.88
CA GLU A 39 7.21 21.92 4.05
C GLU A 39 5.76 21.52 3.73
N LEU A 40 5.52 20.90 2.57
CA LEU A 40 4.20 20.42 2.18
C LEU A 40 3.64 19.38 3.16
N TRP A 41 4.49 18.49 3.67
CA TRP A 41 4.11 17.46 4.63
C TRP A 41 3.60 18.05 5.95
N THR A 42 4.25 19.12 6.42
CA THR A 42 3.89 19.80 7.67
C THR A 42 2.54 20.52 7.62
N SER A 43 1.93 20.68 6.44
CA SER A 43 0.57 21.24 6.35
C SER A 43 -0.47 20.35 7.02
N GLY A 44 -0.20 19.03 7.10
CA GLY A 44 -1.14 18.05 7.67
C GLY A 44 -2.25 17.63 6.70
N ASP A 45 -2.40 18.33 5.58
CA ASP A 45 -3.48 18.09 4.64
C ASP A 45 -3.16 16.92 3.69
N PHE A 46 -4.19 16.17 3.33
CA PHE A 46 -4.05 14.95 2.53
C PHE A 46 -3.38 15.17 1.16
N LEU A 47 -3.86 16.11 0.35
CA LEU A 47 -3.36 16.32 -1.01
C LEU A 47 -1.95 16.94 -1.06
N PRO A 48 -1.61 17.94 -0.21
CA PRO A 48 -0.22 18.37 -0.02
C PRO A 48 0.72 17.24 0.41
N ARG A 49 0.30 16.36 1.34
CA ARG A 49 1.09 15.17 1.71
C ARG A 49 1.26 14.19 0.54
N GLN A 50 0.26 14.01 -0.31
CA GLN A 50 0.41 13.22 -1.55
C GLN A 50 1.44 13.83 -2.52
N LEU A 51 1.46 15.16 -2.68
CA LEU A 51 2.49 15.83 -3.47
C LEU A 51 3.87 15.68 -2.83
N ALA A 52 3.97 15.86 -1.51
CA ALA A 52 5.21 15.67 -0.76
C ALA A 52 5.81 14.28 -1.00
N ILE A 53 5.00 13.23 -0.96
CA ILE A 53 5.43 11.86 -1.28
C ILE A 53 5.99 11.75 -2.70
N LEU A 54 5.45 12.47 -3.68
CA LEU A 54 5.94 12.41 -5.06
C LEU A 54 7.29 13.11 -5.25
N ILE A 55 7.61 14.11 -4.44
CA ILE A 55 8.81 14.96 -4.61
C ILE A 55 9.88 14.74 -3.53
N MET A 56 9.62 13.97 -2.48
CA MET A 56 10.65 13.66 -1.47
C MET A 56 11.76 12.78 -2.06
N ASP A 57 12.95 12.84 -1.45
CA ASP A 57 14.10 12.02 -1.84
C ASP A 57 14.13 10.70 -1.06
N TYR A 58 13.85 9.58 -1.72
CA TYR A 58 13.92 8.25 -1.09
C TYR A 58 15.28 7.94 -0.46
N LYS A 59 16.37 8.56 -0.93
CA LYS A 59 17.74 8.27 -0.45
C LYS A 59 17.96 8.67 0.99
N VAL A 60 17.19 9.64 1.48
CA VAL A 60 17.31 10.14 2.86
C VAL A 60 16.38 9.41 3.84
N LEU A 61 15.54 8.50 3.35
CA LEU A 61 14.62 7.76 4.21
C LEU A 61 15.38 6.78 5.12
N THR A 62 15.18 6.97 6.42
CA THR A 62 15.60 6.11 7.52
C THR A 62 14.38 5.52 8.21
N GLN A 63 14.56 4.48 9.03
CA GLN A 63 13.46 3.92 9.83
C GLN A 63 12.82 5.04 10.68
N ASP A 64 13.60 5.82 11.41
CA ASP A 64 13.10 6.93 12.24
C ASP A 64 12.29 7.97 11.45
N LEU A 65 12.68 8.29 10.21
CA LEU A 65 11.92 9.21 9.38
C LEU A 65 10.62 8.55 8.90
N ILE A 66 10.67 7.28 8.49
CA ILE A 66 9.49 6.52 8.08
C ILE A 66 8.51 6.39 9.25
N ASP A 67 8.98 6.15 10.48
CA ASP A 67 8.14 6.05 11.67
C ASP A 67 7.41 7.38 11.94
N LYS A 68 8.07 8.51 11.75
CA LYS A 68 7.42 9.83 11.85
C LYS A 68 6.37 10.04 10.78
N LEU A 69 6.67 9.70 9.53
CA LEU A 69 5.69 9.77 8.43
C LEU A 69 4.50 8.84 8.71
N ASP A 70 4.75 7.63 9.19
CA ASP A 70 3.71 6.67 9.58
C ASP A 70 2.81 7.25 10.67
N MET A 71 3.39 7.73 11.77
CA MET A 71 2.63 8.37 12.86
C MET A 71 1.76 9.53 12.35
N ASP A 72 2.31 10.37 11.48
CA ASP A 72 1.59 11.47 10.84
C ASP A 72 0.44 10.98 9.96
N ILE A 73 0.64 9.89 9.21
CA ILE A 73 -0.37 9.26 8.36
C ILE A 73 -1.49 8.65 9.21
N GLN A 74 -1.19 8.06 10.37
CA GLN A 74 -2.19 7.45 11.25
C GLN A 74 -3.26 8.45 11.73
N GLY A 75 -2.95 9.75 11.77
CA GLY A 75 -3.90 10.81 12.09
C GLY A 75 -4.97 11.08 11.03
N HIS A 76 -4.83 10.52 9.83
CA HIS A 76 -5.81 10.68 8.75
C HIS A 76 -6.98 9.68 8.84
N PRO A 77 -8.15 10.02 8.26
CA PRO A 77 -9.23 9.07 8.01
C PRO A 77 -8.75 7.81 7.28
N VAL A 78 -9.42 6.68 7.52
CA VAL A 78 -8.99 5.35 7.03
C VAL A 78 -8.66 5.33 5.53
N LYS A 79 -9.50 5.94 4.68
CA LYS A 79 -9.26 5.98 3.23
C LYS A 79 -7.99 6.75 2.87
N GLU A 80 -7.80 7.91 3.48
CA GLU A 80 -6.65 8.77 3.24
C GLU A 80 -5.36 8.12 3.74
N ARG A 81 -5.36 7.56 4.96
CA ARG A 81 -4.17 6.90 5.51
C ARG A 81 -3.74 5.69 4.67
N THR A 82 -4.70 4.86 4.22
CA THR A 82 -4.37 3.73 3.32
C THR A 82 -3.81 4.21 2.00
N GLN A 83 -4.34 5.30 1.45
CA GLN A 83 -3.85 5.84 0.20
C GLN A 83 -2.47 6.49 0.35
N LEU A 84 -2.22 7.23 1.43
CA LEU A 84 -0.91 7.83 1.71
C LEU A 84 0.17 6.76 1.88
N ILE A 85 -0.07 5.72 2.69
CA ILE A 85 0.95 4.70 2.94
C ILE A 85 1.24 3.87 1.69
N ASP A 86 0.21 3.46 0.94
CA ASP A 86 0.39 2.70 -0.31
C ASP A 86 1.16 3.54 -1.36
N TRP A 87 0.89 4.86 -1.40
CA TRP A 87 1.59 5.79 -2.29
C TRP A 87 3.03 6.02 -1.87
N LEU A 88 3.30 6.15 -0.57
CA LEU A 88 4.64 6.25 0.00
C LEU A 88 5.47 5.02 -0.35
N MET A 89 4.88 3.83 -0.20
CA MET A 89 5.56 2.59 -0.59
C MET A 89 5.92 2.58 -2.07
N ALA A 90 4.93 2.83 -2.96
CA ALA A 90 5.11 2.70 -4.39
C ALA A 90 6.09 3.73 -4.99
N ASN A 91 6.13 4.94 -4.42
CA ASN A 91 6.92 6.03 -4.98
C ASN A 91 8.29 6.18 -4.32
N GLN A 92 8.42 5.77 -3.05
CA GLN A 92 9.62 6.03 -2.27
C GLN A 92 10.24 4.75 -1.70
N LEU A 93 9.49 3.96 -0.93
CA LEU A 93 10.09 2.84 -0.17
C LEU A 93 10.58 1.70 -1.06
N THR A 94 9.96 1.45 -2.22
CA THR A 94 10.43 0.40 -3.14
C THR A 94 11.56 0.85 -4.07
N LYS A 95 12.12 2.05 -3.89
CA LYS A 95 13.16 2.61 -4.77
C LYS A 95 14.58 2.21 -4.38
N SER A 96 14.80 1.67 -3.17
CA SER A 96 16.13 1.27 -2.70
C SER A 96 16.12 -0.07 -1.98
N LYS A 97 17.22 -0.82 -2.07
CA LYS A 97 17.40 -2.09 -1.34
C LYS A 97 17.30 -1.91 0.18
N LYS A 98 17.79 -0.76 0.69
CA LYS A 98 17.76 -0.44 2.13
C LYS A 98 16.32 -0.37 2.64
N THR A 99 15.46 0.39 1.96
CA THR A 99 14.06 0.57 2.36
C THR A 99 13.21 -0.67 2.08
N ILE A 100 13.56 -1.48 1.07
CA ILE A 100 12.96 -2.81 0.86
C ILE A 100 13.27 -3.73 2.05
N ALA A 101 14.52 -3.78 2.52
CA ALA A 101 14.87 -4.58 3.69
C ALA A 101 14.10 -4.14 4.96
N LEU A 102 13.80 -2.84 5.10
CA LEU A 102 12.91 -2.36 6.17
C LEU A 102 11.49 -2.90 5.99
N ILE A 103 10.91 -2.79 4.78
CA ILE A 103 9.59 -3.35 4.47
C ILE A 103 9.51 -4.83 4.85
N GLU A 104 10.52 -5.62 4.49
CA GLU A 104 10.58 -7.05 4.76
C GLU A 104 10.66 -7.38 6.26
N SER A 105 11.10 -6.44 7.10
CA SER A 105 11.15 -6.60 8.56
C SER A 105 9.82 -6.31 9.28
N TRP A 106 8.84 -5.74 8.58
CA TRP A 106 7.65 -5.16 9.21
C TRP A 106 6.47 -6.11 9.41
N GLU A 107 6.62 -7.41 9.15
CA GLU A 107 5.53 -8.39 9.33
C GLU A 107 4.86 -8.29 10.72
N ASN A 108 5.67 -8.11 11.76
CA ASN A 108 5.24 -8.00 13.15
C ASN A 108 5.46 -6.59 13.73
N SER A 109 5.52 -5.56 12.89
CA SER A 109 5.68 -4.17 13.35
C SER A 109 4.54 -3.78 14.32
N PRO A 110 4.79 -2.98 15.36
CA PRO A 110 3.72 -2.42 16.19
C PRO A 110 2.76 -1.51 15.39
N SER A 111 3.23 -0.90 14.29
CA SER A 111 2.39 -0.07 13.42
C SER A 111 1.55 -0.92 12.46
N PRO A 112 0.21 -0.77 12.45
CA PRO A 112 -0.65 -1.39 11.43
C PRO A 112 -0.30 -0.95 10.00
N LEU A 113 0.15 0.30 9.80
CA LEU A 113 0.49 0.78 8.45
C LEU A 113 1.75 0.09 7.92
N GLN A 114 2.76 -0.14 8.76
CA GLN A 114 3.93 -0.92 8.39
C GLN A 114 3.60 -2.37 8.10
N ARG A 115 2.77 -3.03 8.94
CA ARG A 115 2.29 -4.39 8.66
C ARG A 115 1.53 -4.46 7.34
N ARG A 116 0.65 -3.47 7.06
CA ARG A 116 -0.05 -3.36 5.77
C ARG A 116 0.94 -3.32 4.62
N ILE A 117 2.00 -2.51 4.73
CA ILE A 117 3.00 -2.38 3.67
C ILE A 117 3.80 -3.66 3.46
N PHE A 118 4.17 -4.37 4.52
CA PHE A 118 4.79 -5.70 4.40
C PHE A 118 3.91 -6.62 3.54
N TRP A 119 2.65 -6.80 3.92
CA TRP A 119 1.73 -7.69 3.20
C TRP A 119 1.46 -7.19 1.77
N TYR A 120 1.21 -5.90 1.59
CA TYR A 120 0.93 -5.34 0.27
C TYR A 120 2.15 -5.50 -0.67
N TYR A 121 3.37 -5.35 -0.15
CA TYR A 121 4.59 -5.63 -0.90
C TYR A 121 4.70 -7.11 -1.30
N GLN A 122 4.45 -8.05 -0.37
CA GLN A 122 4.44 -9.49 -0.67
C GLN A 122 3.42 -9.87 -1.75
N GLY A 123 2.23 -9.26 -1.72
CA GLY A 123 1.22 -9.42 -2.77
C GLY A 123 1.67 -8.86 -4.12
N ARG A 124 2.30 -7.68 -4.14
CA ARG A 124 2.82 -7.06 -5.38
C ARG A 124 3.98 -7.85 -6.02
N LEU A 125 4.76 -8.60 -5.24
CA LEU A 125 5.76 -9.50 -5.83
C LEU A 125 5.12 -10.63 -6.66
N ARG A 126 3.85 -10.96 -6.38
CA ARG A 126 3.12 -12.08 -6.98
C ARG A 126 2.10 -11.67 -8.05
N TRP A 127 1.56 -10.46 -7.98
CA TRP A 127 0.40 -10.02 -8.78
C TRP A 127 0.58 -9.99 -10.31
N VAL A 128 1.82 -10.04 -10.80
CA VAL A 128 2.17 -10.02 -12.24
C VAL A 128 2.65 -11.39 -12.72
N GLY A 129 2.59 -12.43 -11.87
CA GLY A 129 2.97 -13.79 -12.25
C GLY A 129 4.47 -14.00 -12.47
N GLN A 130 5.32 -13.14 -11.89
CA GLN A 130 6.76 -13.35 -11.89
C GLN A 130 7.15 -14.40 -10.84
N VAL A 131 8.34 -15.00 -11.01
CA VAL A 131 8.92 -15.91 -10.02
C VAL A 131 9.02 -15.16 -8.69
N SER A 132 8.28 -15.65 -7.72
CA SER A 132 8.19 -15.04 -6.38
C SER A 132 9.22 -15.66 -5.46
N PRO A 133 9.58 -14.98 -4.34
CA PRO A 133 10.44 -15.58 -3.33
C PRO A 133 9.85 -16.89 -2.79
N ASP A 134 10.73 -17.81 -2.41
CA ASP A 134 10.35 -19.11 -1.84
C ASP A 134 9.97 -18.97 -0.35
N ASN A 135 8.93 -18.17 -0.10
CA ASN A 135 8.36 -17.92 1.24
C ASN A 135 6.82 -18.06 1.26
N THR A 136 6.22 -18.56 0.18
CA THR A 136 4.76 -18.65 0.04
C THR A 136 4.12 -19.53 1.13
N ALA A 137 4.76 -20.64 1.50
CA ALA A 137 4.25 -21.54 2.53
C ALA A 137 4.19 -20.86 3.91
N ASP A 138 5.20 -20.07 4.25
CA ASP A 138 5.29 -19.33 5.51
C ASP A 138 4.26 -18.20 5.55
N LEU A 139 4.16 -17.41 4.48
CA LEU A 139 3.15 -16.34 4.35
C LEU A 139 1.73 -16.88 4.56
N LEU A 140 1.37 -17.99 3.92
CA LEU A 140 0.03 -18.56 4.09
C LEU A 140 -0.21 -19.06 5.51
N SER A 141 0.81 -19.61 6.17
CA SER A 141 0.69 -20.07 7.56
C SER A 141 0.48 -18.89 8.51
N ALA A 142 1.21 -17.79 8.30
CA ALA A 142 1.01 -16.54 9.04
C ALA A 142 -0.36 -15.90 8.76
N ILE A 143 -0.83 -15.93 7.51
CA ILE A 143 -2.17 -15.44 7.13
C ILE A 143 -3.26 -16.25 7.84
N GLU A 144 -3.21 -17.58 7.75
CA GLU A 144 -4.20 -18.47 8.36
C GLU A 144 -4.29 -18.32 9.87
N ALA A 145 -3.17 -18.02 10.53
CA ALA A 145 -3.11 -17.82 11.97
C ALA A 145 -3.71 -16.48 12.42
N ASN A 146 -3.51 -15.40 11.64
CA ASN A 146 -3.70 -14.04 12.16
C ASN A 146 -4.77 -13.20 11.45
N ILE A 147 -5.12 -13.48 10.18
CA ILE A 147 -5.91 -12.56 9.34
C ILE A 147 -7.27 -12.17 9.94
N ALA A 148 -7.93 -13.07 10.67
CA ALA A 148 -9.25 -12.82 11.24
C ALA A 148 -9.24 -11.82 12.41
N GLY A 149 -8.13 -11.74 13.15
CA GLY A 149 -7.99 -10.84 14.32
C GLY A 149 -7.18 -9.58 14.04
N GLU A 150 -6.78 -9.37 12.79
CA GLU A 150 -5.86 -8.30 12.41
C GLU A 150 -6.60 -6.99 12.07
N ALA A 151 -5.90 -5.85 12.12
CA ALA A 151 -6.46 -4.54 11.80
C ALA A 151 -7.03 -4.52 10.36
N PRO A 152 -8.18 -3.87 10.10
CA PRO A 152 -8.86 -3.93 8.79
C PRO A 152 -7.98 -3.58 7.60
N GLU A 153 -7.13 -2.55 7.71
CA GLU A 153 -6.20 -2.17 6.66
C GLU A 153 -5.10 -3.21 6.38
N VAL A 154 -4.70 -4.00 7.39
CA VAL A 154 -3.71 -5.07 7.25
C VAL A 154 -4.38 -6.33 6.74
N GLN A 155 -5.57 -6.66 7.27
CA GLN A 155 -6.42 -7.77 6.83
C GLN A 155 -6.67 -7.71 5.32
N TRP A 156 -6.94 -6.53 4.76
CA TRP A 156 -7.10 -6.37 3.32
C TRP A 156 -5.81 -6.71 2.55
N ALA A 157 -4.64 -6.29 3.03
CA ALA A 157 -3.36 -6.58 2.39
C ALA A 157 -2.96 -8.06 2.50
N MET A 158 -3.28 -8.71 3.61
CA MET A 158 -3.14 -10.17 3.79
C MET A 158 -4.04 -10.92 2.80
N ASN A 159 -5.31 -10.52 2.69
CA ASN A 159 -6.27 -11.08 1.73
C ASN A 159 -5.80 -10.90 0.28
N PHE A 160 -5.35 -9.69 -0.07
CA PHE A 160 -4.75 -9.40 -1.37
C PHE A 160 -3.56 -10.32 -1.69
N THR A 161 -2.71 -10.58 -0.69
CA THR A 161 -1.56 -11.51 -0.82
C THR A 161 -2.03 -12.94 -1.09
N ALA A 162 -2.95 -13.46 -0.27
CA ALA A 162 -3.53 -14.79 -0.46
C ALA A 162 -4.22 -14.94 -1.83
N GLY A 163 -4.91 -13.91 -2.29
CA GLY A 163 -5.56 -13.86 -3.60
C GLY A 163 -4.56 -14.09 -4.73
N TRP A 164 -3.48 -13.31 -4.78
CA TRP A 164 -2.47 -13.45 -5.84
C TRP A 164 -1.65 -14.74 -5.73
N ILE A 165 -1.41 -15.25 -4.52
CA ILE A 165 -0.87 -16.60 -4.34
C ILE A 165 -1.81 -17.61 -5.00
N GLY A 166 -3.11 -17.57 -4.71
CA GLY A 166 -4.07 -18.54 -5.25
C GLY A 166 -4.27 -18.43 -6.77
N VAL A 167 -4.11 -17.25 -7.35
CA VAL A 167 -4.19 -17.04 -8.81
C VAL A 167 -3.02 -17.70 -9.52
N TYR A 168 -1.79 -17.42 -9.11
CA TYR A 168 -0.59 -17.82 -9.86
C TYR A 168 0.05 -19.13 -9.38
N ASP A 169 -0.05 -19.45 -8.08
CA ASP A 169 0.59 -20.61 -7.49
C ASP A 169 -0.42 -21.76 -7.30
N LYS A 170 -0.60 -22.56 -8.36
CA LYS A 170 -1.64 -23.60 -8.45
C LYS A 170 -1.61 -24.61 -7.30
N GLN A 171 -0.44 -24.93 -6.76
CA GLN A 171 -0.30 -25.84 -5.61
C GLN A 171 -0.99 -25.29 -4.35
N PHE A 172 -1.03 -23.96 -4.17
CA PHE A 172 -1.65 -23.34 -2.99
C PHE A 172 -3.07 -22.82 -3.25
N ARG A 173 -3.55 -22.85 -4.49
CA ARG A 173 -4.89 -22.35 -4.87
C ARG A 173 -5.99 -22.88 -3.95
N LYS A 174 -6.04 -24.19 -3.72
CA LYS A 174 -7.05 -24.82 -2.84
C LYS A 174 -6.95 -24.29 -1.41
N ARG A 175 -5.74 -24.08 -0.90
CA ARG A 175 -5.47 -23.52 0.44
C ARG A 175 -6.02 -22.10 0.56
N CYS A 176 -5.78 -21.24 -0.43
CA CYS A 176 -6.30 -19.86 -0.44
C CYS A 176 -7.83 -19.81 -0.59
N VAL A 177 -8.44 -20.70 -1.39
CA VAL A 177 -9.90 -20.81 -1.49
C VAL A 177 -10.51 -21.20 -0.14
N SER A 178 -9.99 -22.24 0.50
CA SER A 178 -10.48 -22.68 1.81
C SER A 178 -10.27 -21.63 2.92
N LEU A 179 -9.19 -20.84 2.86
CA LEU A 179 -9.02 -19.68 3.74
C LEU A 179 -10.15 -18.66 3.57
N GLY A 180 -10.51 -18.34 2.33
CA GLY A 180 -11.62 -17.43 2.03
C GLY A 180 -12.96 -17.94 2.54
N GLU A 181 -13.27 -19.21 2.28
CA GLU A 181 -14.49 -19.86 2.75
C GLU A 181 -14.58 -19.87 4.28
N LYS A 182 -13.46 -20.16 4.96
CA LYS A 182 -13.39 -20.20 6.43
C LYS A 182 -13.56 -18.81 7.05
N THR A 183 -12.93 -17.79 6.47
CA THR A 183 -12.92 -16.44 7.05
C THR A 183 -14.16 -15.63 6.68
N GLY A 184 -14.77 -15.90 5.51
CA GLY A 184 -15.92 -15.15 5.00
C GLY A 184 -15.62 -13.68 4.68
N LEU A 185 -14.34 -13.27 4.70
CA LEU A 185 -13.95 -11.88 4.48
C LEU A 185 -14.35 -11.40 3.09
N TYR A 186 -14.97 -10.23 3.03
CA TYR A 186 -15.42 -9.55 1.81
C TYR A 186 -16.46 -10.31 0.97
N LYS A 187 -17.09 -11.36 1.51
CA LYS A 187 -18.07 -12.19 0.79
C LYS A 187 -19.27 -11.39 0.25
N ASP A 188 -19.77 -10.45 1.04
CA ASP A 188 -20.95 -9.64 0.69
C ASP A 188 -20.58 -8.25 0.13
N GLU A 189 -19.29 -8.05 -0.24
CA GLU A 189 -18.83 -6.78 -0.79
C GLU A 189 -19.41 -6.55 -2.19
N MET A 190 -20.17 -5.46 -2.36
CA MET A 190 -20.63 -5.04 -3.68
C MET A 190 -19.52 -4.30 -4.43
N VAL A 191 -19.11 -4.83 -5.58
CA VAL A 191 -18.15 -4.17 -6.47
C VAL A 191 -18.84 -3.63 -7.72
N SER A 192 -18.32 -2.52 -8.25
CA SER A 192 -18.80 -1.96 -9.52
C SER A 192 -18.61 -2.93 -10.68
N LYS A 193 -19.42 -2.77 -11.73
CA LYS A 193 -19.34 -3.61 -12.93
C LYS A 193 -17.93 -3.59 -13.53
N GLY A 194 -17.34 -4.77 -13.71
CA GLY A 194 -15.99 -4.94 -14.27
C GLY A 194 -14.87 -5.01 -13.24
N CYS A 195 -15.14 -4.70 -11.96
CA CYS A 195 -14.22 -4.93 -10.86
C CYS A 195 -14.31 -6.39 -10.37
N THR A 196 -13.22 -6.89 -9.79
CA THR A 196 -13.19 -8.21 -9.14
C THR A 196 -13.43 -8.05 -7.64
N PRO A 197 -14.33 -8.84 -7.03
CA PRO A 197 -14.57 -8.81 -5.58
C PRO A 197 -13.35 -9.28 -4.81
N ASN A 198 -13.21 -8.86 -3.54
CA ASN A 198 -12.09 -9.30 -2.70
C ASN A 198 -12.31 -10.66 -2.01
N TYR A 199 -13.51 -11.26 -2.11
CA TYR A 199 -13.76 -12.59 -1.58
C TYR A 199 -12.88 -13.62 -2.28
N LEU A 200 -11.95 -14.25 -1.54
CA LEU A 200 -10.87 -15.05 -2.14
C LEU A 200 -11.34 -16.10 -3.16
N PRO A 201 -12.40 -16.91 -2.91
CA PRO A 201 -12.85 -17.91 -3.87
C PRO A 201 -13.26 -17.29 -5.21
N GLU A 202 -14.02 -16.19 -5.17
CA GLU A 202 -14.46 -15.48 -6.38
C GLU A 202 -13.31 -14.72 -7.03
N PHE A 203 -12.49 -14.03 -6.24
CA PHE A 203 -11.30 -13.31 -6.71
C PHE A 203 -10.39 -14.24 -7.50
N ILE A 204 -10.02 -15.38 -6.91
CA ILE A 204 -9.11 -16.35 -7.49
C ILE A 204 -9.71 -16.93 -8.77
N ALA A 205 -10.98 -17.31 -8.77
CA ALA A 205 -11.65 -17.83 -9.95
C ALA A 205 -11.66 -16.81 -11.11
N ILE A 206 -12.07 -15.57 -10.84
CA ILE A 206 -12.17 -14.50 -11.84
C ILE A 206 -10.80 -14.11 -12.39
N GLU A 207 -9.81 -13.84 -11.53
CA GLU A 207 -8.49 -13.39 -11.98
C GLU A 207 -7.68 -14.49 -12.67
N SER A 208 -7.87 -15.76 -12.29
CA SER A 208 -7.30 -16.91 -13.00
C SER A 208 -7.91 -17.04 -14.39
N ASN A 209 -9.24 -16.91 -14.52
CA ASN A 209 -9.93 -16.95 -15.81
C ASN A 209 -9.49 -15.81 -16.74
N LYS A 210 -9.36 -14.58 -16.24
CA LYS A 210 -8.85 -13.43 -17.03
C LYS A 210 -7.43 -13.64 -17.58
N ARG A 211 -6.66 -14.56 -16.99
CA ARG A 211 -5.27 -14.86 -17.35
C ARG A 211 -5.08 -16.25 -17.97
N SER A 212 -6.16 -17.00 -18.17
CA SER A 212 -6.11 -18.37 -18.70
C SER A 212 -5.25 -19.34 -17.85
N LEU A 213 -5.35 -19.26 -16.51
CA LEU A 213 -4.55 -20.04 -15.55
C LEU A 213 -5.26 -21.22 -14.88
#